data_AF-M5IKH2-F1
#
_entry.id   AF-M5IKH2-F1
#
_cell.length_a   1.000
_cell.length_b   1.000
_cell.length_c   1.000
_cell.angle_alpha   90.00
_cell.angle_beta   90.00
_cell.angle_gamma   90.00
#
_symmetry.space_group_name_H-M   'P 1'
#
loop_
_entity.id
_entity.type
_entity.pdbx_description
1 polymer ?
#
loop_
_entity_poly.entity_id
_entity_poly.type
_entity_poly.pdbx_seq_one_letter_code
_entity_poly.pdbx_strand_id
1 'polypeptide(L)' 'MSKFHSFALALALCASSLFADRVVTDQLGRDVTLPDEVKRIVVLQHQSLNALNELNALNKVVGVQERGKSRSAKTTSA' A
#
# COMPACT_ATOMS: atom_id res chain seq x y z
N MET A 1 -18.65 -18.32 -39.76
CA MET A 1 -17.81 -18.78 -38.63
C MET A 1 -16.68 -17.80 -38.24
N SER A 2 -16.40 -16.73 -39.02
CA SER A 2 -15.34 -15.74 -38.71
C SER A 2 -15.59 -14.84 -37.49
N LYS A 3 -16.86 -14.57 -37.13
CA LYS A 3 -17.21 -13.63 -36.04
C LYS A 3 -16.87 -14.17 -34.64
N PHE A 4 -16.92 -15.49 -34.46
CA PHE A 4 -16.57 -16.15 -33.20
C PHE A 4 -15.06 -16.12 -32.91
N HIS A 5 -14.23 -16.13 -33.97
CA HIS A 5 -12.78 -16.03 -33.83
C HIS A 5 -12.34 -14.63 -33.38
N SER A 6 -12.95 -13.57 -33.92
CA SER A 6 -12.68 -12.20 -33.47
C SER A 6 -13.10 -11.97 -32.02
N PHE A 7 -14.20 -12.59 -31.57
CA PHE A 7 -14.63 -12.49 -30.19
C PHE A 7 -13.67 -13.21 -29.22
N ALA A 8 -13.20 -14.40 -29.60
CA ALA A 8 -12.21 -15.14 -28.81
C ALA A 8 -10.87 -14.39 -28.69
N LEU A 9 -10.42 -13.73 -29.76
CA LEU A 9 -9.20 -12.93 -29.76
C LEU A 9 -9.33 -11.68 -28.86
N ALA A 10 -10.47 -11.00 -28.90
CA ALA A 10 -10.73 -9.85 -28.03
C ALA A 10 -10.76 -10.25 -26.54
N LEU A 11 -11.33 -11.42 -26.21
CA LEU A 11 -11.36 -11.92 -24.84
C LEU A 11 -9.97 -12.33 -24.33
N ALA A 12 -9.13 -12.89 -25.20
CA ALA A 12 -7.75 -13.25 -24.87
C ALA A 12 -6.86 -12.02 -24.58
N LEU A 13 -7.06 -10.91 -25.30
CA LEU A 13 -6.33 -9.65 -25.09
C LEU A 13 -6.69 -8.93 -23.78
N CYS A 14 -7.90 -9.14 -23.24
CA CYS A 14 -8.31 -8.56 -21.96
C CYS A 14 -7.81 -9.35 -20.74
N ALA A 15 -7.39 -10.60 -20.91
CA ALA A 15 -6.99 -11.47 -19.79
C ALA A 15 -5.60 -11.14 -19.22
N SER A 16 -4.73 -10.47 -19.99
CA SER A 16 -3.36 -10.14 -19.58
C SER A 16 -3.26 -8.98 -18.59
N SER A 17 -4.34 -8.23 -18.35
CA SER A 17 -4.35 -7.07 -17.45
C SER A 17 -4.52 -7.45 -15.97
N LEU A 18 -4.62 -8.74 -15.64
CA LEU A 18 -5.01 -9.21 -14.31
C LEU A 18 -3.85 -9.40 -13.31
N PHE A 19 -2.59 -9.28 -13.76
CA PHE A 19 -1.39 -9.51 -12.95
C PHE A 19 -0.39 -8.38 -13.15
N ALA A 20 -0.69 -7.19 -12.62
CA ALA A 20 0.12 -6.00 -12.86
C ALA A 20 0.54 -5.37 -11.54
N ASP A 21 1.74 -5.73 -11.08
CA ASP A 21 2.46 -4.96 -10.07
C ASP A 21 2.33 -3.46 -10.39
N ARG A 22 1.77 -2.71 -9.44
CA ARG A 22 1.46 -1.29 -9.60
C ARG A 22 2.70 -0.47 -9.31
N VAL A 23 3.14 0.31 -10.29
CA VAL A 23 4.19 1.29 -10.08
C VAL A 23 3.55 2.60 -9.61
N VAL A 24 3.94 3.07 -8.42
CA VAL A 24 3.51 4.34 -7.83
C VAL A 24 4.74 5.19 -7.58
N THR A 25 4.70 6.45 -7.98
CA THR A 25 5.73 7.42 -7.63
C THR A 25 5.46 7.97 -6.23
N ASP A 26 6.42 7.89 -5.33
CA ASP A 26 6.29 8.40 -3.97
C ASP A 26 6.55 9.91 -3.86
N GLN A 27 6.40 10.46 -2.66
CA GLN A 27 6.59 11.90 -2.39
C GLN A 27 8.03 12.39 -2.60
N LEU A 28 9.00 11.48 -2.76
CA LEU A 28 10.41 11.79 -3.03
C LEU A 28 10.77 11.58 -4.50
N GLY A 29 9.79 11.27 -5.37
CA GLY A 29 9.99 11.06 -6.79
C GLY A 29 10.59 9.71 -7.15
N ARG A 30 10.49 8.72 -6.25
CA ARG A 30 10.96 7.35 -6.54
C ARG A 30 9.81 6.51 -7.07
N ASP A 31 10.11 5.67 -8.05
CA ASP A 31 9.17 4.67 -8.54
C ASP A 31 9.20 3.44 -7.63
N VAL A 32 8.06 3.15 -7.03
CA VAL A 32 7.88 2.02 -6.10
C VAL A 32 6.93 1.02 -6.75
N THR A 33 7.42 -0.19 -6.98
CA THR A 33 6.62 -1.31 -7.45
C THR A 33 5.91 -1.95 -6.26
N LEU A 34 4.58 -2.04 -6.32
CA LEU A 34 3.73 -2.61 -5.28
C LEU A 34 2.94 -3.79 -5.83
N PRO A 35 2.68 -4.83 -5.03
CA PRO A 35 1.82 -5.92 -5.43
C PRO A 35 0.38 -5.44 -5.67
N ASP A 36 -0.35 -6.23 -6.46
CA ASP A 36 -1.79 -6.06 -6.71
C ASP A 36 -2.62 -6.00 -5.42
N GLU A 37 -2.17 -6.64 -4.35
CA GLU A 37 -2.75 -6.51 -3.03
C GLU A 37 -1.68 -6.39 -1.94
N VAL A 38 -1.74 -5.30 -1.17
CA VAL A 38 -0.91 -5.12 0.01
C VAL A 38 -1.59 -5.82 1.20
N LYS A 39 -0.94 -6.87 1.71
CA LYS A 39 -1.45 -7.71 2.83
C LYS A 39 -0.80 -7.40 4.17
N ARG A 40 0.44 -6.89 4.16
CA ARG A 40 1.24 -6.62 5.36
C ARG A 40 1.96 -5.29 5.21
N ILE A 41 1.72 -4.39 6.16
CA ILE A 41 2.27 -3.04 6.16
C ILE A 41 3.14 -2.87 7.40
N VAL A 42 4.37 -2.39 7.22
CA VAL A 42 5.22 -1.92 8.31
C VAL A 42 5.25 -0.41 8.24
N VAL A 43 4.88 0.25 9.33
CA VAL A 43 4.72 1.70 9.38
C VAL A 43 5.82 2.32 10.22
N LEU A 44 6.69 3.10 9.58
CA LEU A 44 7.80 3.76 10.28
C LEU A 44 7.46 5.17 10.78
N GLN A 45 6.41 5.78 10.23
CA GLN A 45 6.02 7.16 10.52
C GLN A 45 4.63 7.23 11.14
N HIS A 46 4.48 8.05 12.18
CA HIS A 46 3.20 8.20 12.87
C HIS A 46 2.10 8.83 12.01
N GLN A 47 2.45 9.77 11.13
CA GLN A 47 1.48 10.40 10.25
C GLN A 47 0.86 9.39 9.28
N SER A 48 1.68 8.47 8.74
CA SER A 48 1.20 7.38 7.89
C SER A 48 0.31 6.40 8.67
N LEU A 49 0.57 6.18 9.96
CA LEU A 49 -0.31 5.37 10.81
C LEU A 49 -1.71 6.01 10.95
N ASN A 50 -1.76 7.34 11.11
CA ASN A 50 -3.04 8.04 11.22
C ASN A 50 -3.83 7.96 9.90
N ALA A 51 -3.17 8.17 8.76
CA ALA A 51 -3.80 8.01 7.45
C ALA A 51 -4.36 6.58 7.26
N LEU A 52 -3.63 5.54 7.69
CA LEU A 52 -4.12 4.16 7.64
C LEU A 52 -5.33 3.91 8.54
N ASN A 53 -5.43 4.61 9.68
CA ASN A 53 -6.61 4.54 10.55
C ASN A 53 -7.84 5.16 9.88
N GLU A 54 -7.67 6.33 9.26
CA GLU A 54 -8.75 7.01 8.52
C GLU A 54 -9.23 6.20 7.30
N LEU A 55 -8.35 5.40 6.71
CA LEU A 55 -8.66 4.48 5.61
C LEU A 55 -9.17 3.11 6.07
N ASN A 56 -9.36 2.89 7.38
CA ASN A 56 -9.77 1.61 7.97
C ASN A 56 -8.86 0.43 7.55
N ALA A 57 -7.55 0.67 7.44
CA ALA A 57 -6.56 -0.29 6.95
C ALA A 57 -5.60 -0.81 8.04
N LEU A 58 -5.87 -0.52 9.31
CA LEU A 58 -5.02 -0.94 10.43
C LEU A 58 -4.91 -2.46 10.59
N ASN A 59 -5.92 -3.22 10.14
CA ASN A 59 -5.91 -4.68 10.16
C ASN A 59 -4.80 -5.31 9.30
N LYS A 60 -4.19 -4.53 8.40
CA LYS A 60 -3.07 -4.95 7.55
C LYS A 60 -1.70 -4.56 8.11
N VAL A 61 -1.65 -3.81 9.21
CA VAL A 61 -0.40 -3.35 9.83
C VAL A 61 0.17 -4.47 10.69
N VAL A 62 1.39 -4.90 10.39
CA VAL A 62 2.10 -5.98 11.10
C VAL A 62 3.24 -5.47 11.99
N GLY A 63 3.56 -4.19 11.92
CA GLY A 63 4.60 -3.57 12.72
C GLY A 63 4.56 -2.05 12.65
N VAL A 64 4.90 -1.41 13.76
CA VAL A 64 5.02 0.05 13.88
C VAL A 64 6.38 0.35 14.50
N GLN A 65 7.03 1.43 14.05
CA GLN A 65 8.26 1.89 14.69
C GLN A 65 8.02 2.19 16.17
N GLU A 66 8.73 1.48 17.05
CA GLU A 66 8.74 1.81 18.48
C GLU A 66 9.38 3.18 18.68
N ARG A 67 8.69 4.07 19.39
CA ARG A 67 9.30 5.30 19.89
C ARG A 67 10.07 4.97 21.15
N GLY A 68 11.36 5.31 21.17
CA GLY A 68 12.18 5.24 22.37
C GLY A 68 11.51 5.98 23.54
N LYS A 69 11.39 5.31 24.68
CA LYS A 69 10.82 5.85 25.91
C LYS A 69 11.81 6.84 26.54
N SER A 70 11.85 8.09 26.06
CA SER A 70 12.72 9.10 26.67
C SER A 70 12.27 10.53 26.38
N ARG A 71 12.04 11.28 27.47
CA ARG A 71 11.85 12.74 27.60
C ARG A 71 10.42 13.31 27.68
N SER A 72 9.42 12.53 28.14
CA SER A 72 8.10 13.08 28.54
C SER A 72 7.71 12.74 29.99
N ALA A 73 8.71 12.60 30.88
CA ALA A 73 8.48 12.36 32.31
C ALA A 73 9.30 13.31 33.21
N LYS A 74 9.87 14.39 32.67
CA LYS A 74 10.74 15.30 33.46
C LYS A 74 10.49 16.77 33.14
N THR A 75 9.27 17.25 33.31
CA THR A 75 8.97 18.68 33.54
C THR A 75 7.49 18.85 33.86
N THR A 76 7.08 18.57 35.10
CA THR A 76 6.00 19.27 35.83
C THR A 76 6.24 19.02 37.32
N SER A 77 7.18 19.78 37.89
CA SER A 77 7.22 20.06 39.33
C SER A 77 8.05 21.33 39.49
N ALA A 78 7.35 22.46 39.49
CA ALA A 78 7.76 23.76 39.96
C ALA A 78 6.48 24.50 40.35
#